data_AF-A0A7D4UMR9-F1
#
_entry.id   AF-A0A7D4UMR9-F1
#
_cell.length_a   1.000
_cell.length_b   1.000
_cell.length_c   1.000
_cell.angle_alpha   90.00
_cell.angle_beta   90.00
_cell.angle_gamma   90.00
#
_symmetry.space_group_name_H-M   'P 1'
#
loop_
_entity.id
_entity.type
_entity.pdbx_description
1 polymer ?
#
loop_
_entity_poly.entity_id
_entity_poly.type
_entity_poly.pdbx_seq_one_letter_code
_entity_poly.pdbx_strand_id
1 'polypeptide(L)'
;MKAKLTLTIKKDIIAKSKLYAKHTGKSLSNLVQNYLDALTGESGSWNIISTKTKKIAGAVKLSANFDEDTELRSYLEHKHL
;
A
#
# COMPACT_ATOMS: atom_id res chain seq x y z
N MET A 1 3.83 -21.60 7.69
CA MET A 1 2.71 -22.38 8.29
C MET A 1 1.48 -21.48 8.41
N LYS A 2 0.25 -22.01 8.32
CA LYS A 2 -0.98 -21.22 8.51
C LYS A 2 -1.59 -21.55 9.88
N ALA A 3 -1.82 -20.54 10.71
CA ALA A 3 -2.48 -20.67 12.01
C ALA A 3 -3.78 -19.86 12.03
N LYS A 4 -4.72 -20.26 12.88
CA LYS A 4 -5.98 -19.52 13.10
C LYS A 4 -5.80 -18.61 14.30
N LEU A 5 -6.11 -17.32 14.13
CA LEU A 5 -6.14 -16.33 15.19
C LEU A 5 -7.59 -15.91 15.46
N THR A 6 -8.05 -16.09 16.69
CA THR A 6 -9.38 -15.64 17.13
C THR A 6 -9.23 -14.37 17.95
N LEU A 7 -9.90 -13.29 17.54
CA LEU A 7 -9.85 -11.99 18.20
C LEU A 7 -11.21 -11.66 18.82
N THR A 8 -11.22 -11.22 20.08
CA THR A 8 -12.42 -10.70 20.74
C THR A 8 -12.48 -9.19 20.52
N ILE A 9 -13.43 -8.74 19.69
CA ILE A 9 -13.64 -7.33 19.37
C ILE A 9 -15.14 -6.97 19.42
N LYS A 10 -15.44 -5.68 19.58
CA LYS A 10 -16.82 -5.18 19.67
C LYS A 10 -17.62 -5.48 18.40
N LYS A 11 -18.90 -5.85 18.54
CA LYS A 11 -19.80 -6.15 17.41
C LYS A 11 -19.93 -5.01 16.40
N ASP A 12 -19.98 -3.76 16.86
CA ASP A 12 -20.04 -2.58 16.00
C ASP A 12 -18.80 -2.47 15.08
N ILE A 13 -17.61 -2.75 15.63
CA ILE A 13 -16.37 -2.76 14.87
C ILE A 13 -16.38 -3.90 13.84
N ILE A 14 -16.88 -5.09 14.19
CA ILE A 14 -17.03 -6.20 13.23
C ILE A 14 -17.89 -5.77 12.04
N ALA A 15 -19.01 -5.08 12.27
CA ALA A 15 -19.90 -4.62 11.21
C ALA A 15 -19.21 -3.60 10.29
N LYS A 16 -18.55 -2.58 10.87
CA LYS A 16 -17.81 -1.55 10.13
C LYS A 16 -16.67 -2.15 9.30
N SER A 17 -15.91 -3.07 9.89
CA SER A 17 -14.80 -3.73 9.20
C SER A 17 -15.27 -4.62 8.04
N LYS A 18 -16.41 -5.30 8.18
CA LYS A 18 -17.02 -6.08 7.06
C LYS A 18 -17.50 -5.17 5.93
N LEU A 19 -18.11 -4.03 6.24
CA LEU A 19 -18.52 -3.04 5.23
C LEU A 19 -17.32 -2.49 4.47
N TYR A 20 -16.27 -2.11 5.19
CA TYR A 20 -15.03 -1.63 4.59
C TYR A 20 -14.37 -2.68 3.69
N ALA A 21 -14.29 -3.93 4.15
CA ALA A 21 -13.79 -5.06 3.36
C ALA A 21 -14.58 -5.24 2.05
N LYS A 22 -15.91 -5.19 2.11
CA LYS A 22 -16.78 -5.27 0.94
C LYS A 22 -16.53 -4.13 -0.04
N HIS A 23 -16.41 -2.89 0.44
CA HIS A 23 -16.19 -1.72 -0.40
C HIS A 23 -14.81 -1.74 -1.08
N THR A 24 -13.79 -2.23 -0.39
CA THR A 24 -12.42 -2.32 -0.92
C THR A 24 -12.14 -3.57 -1.75
N GLY A 25 -13.10 -4.50 -1.83
CA GLY A 25 -12.94 -5.79 -2.53
C GLY A 25 -11.89 -6.70 -1.89
N LYS A 26 -11.53 -6.47 -0.62
CA LYS A 26 -10.53 -7.26 0.13
C LYS A 26 -11.23 -8.08 1.21
N SER A 27 -10.72 -9.28 1.50
CA SER A 27 -11.24 -10.04 2.64
C SER A 27 -10.82 -9.40 3.96
N LEU A 28 -11.65 -9.56 4.99
CA LEU A 28 -11.33 -9.08 6.34
C LEU A 28 -10.06 -9.74 6.89
N SER A 29 -9.83 -11.03 6.60
CA SER A 29 -8.61 -11.73 6.97
C SER A 29 -7.36 -11.13 6.32
N ASN A 30 -7.45 -10.75 5.03
CA ASN A 30 -6.34 -10.12 4.31
C ASN A 30 -6.03 -8.73 4.90
N LEU A 31 -7.05 -7.96 5.28
CA LEU A 31 -6.84 -6.66 5.93
C LEU A 31 -6.12 -6.79 7.27
N VAL A 32 -6.54 -7.73 8.12
CA VAL A 32 -5.92 -7.97 9.42
C VAL A 32 -4.49 -8.50 9.27
N GLN A 33 -4.27 -9.45 8.33
CA GLN A 33 -2.93 -9.98 8.05
C GLN A 33 -1.96 -8.87 7.63
N ASN A 34 -2.33 -8.07 6.62
CA ASN A 34 -1.46 -6.99 6.13
C ASN A 34 -1.15 -5.96 7.22
N TYR A 35 -2.11 -5.68 8.12
CA TYR A 35 -1.89 -4.76 9.23
C TYR A 35 -0.90 -5.35 10.26
N LEU A 36 -1.05 -6.63 10.59
CA LEU A 36 -0.10 -7.31 11.49
C LEU A 36 1.29 -7.39 10.87
N ASP A 37 1.40 -7.71 9.57
CA ASP A 37 2.68 -7.75 8.85
C ASP A 37 3.38 -6.38 8.85
N ALA A 38 2.61 -5.30 8.66
CA ALA A 38 3.12 -3.92 8.74
C ALA A 38 3.64 -3.56 10.14
N LEU A 39 3.03 -4.10 11.19
CA LEU A 39 3.45 -3.86 12.58
C LEU A 39 4.64 -4.71 12.99
N THR A 40 4.72 -5.96 12.53
CA THR A 40 5.78 -6.90 12.93
C THR A 40 7.06 -6.75 12.14
N GLY A 41 7.10 -5.84 11.16
CA GLY A 41 8.35 -5.39 10.55
C GLY A 41 9.17 -6.51 9.92
N GLU A 42 8.55 -7.59 9.42
CA GLU A 42 9.24 -8.47 8.48
C GLU A 42 9.47 -7.67 7.21
N SER A 43 10.67 -7.11 7.14
CA SER A 43 11.23 -6.17 6.18
C SER A 43 11.39 -6.77 4.77
N GLY A 44 10.33 -7.37 4.23
CA GLY A 44 10.36 -8.06 2.93
C GLY A 44 9.37 -7.54 1.89
N SER A 45 8.33 -6.81 2.29
CA SER A 45 7.35 -6.34 1.29
C SER A 45 6.54 -5.12 1.72
N TRP A 46 7.22 -3.99 1.91
CA TRP A 46 6.57 -2.67 1.75
C TRP A 46 6.17 -2.40 0.27
N ASN A 47 5.98 -3.43 -0.55
CA ASN A 47 5.29 -3.35 -1.83
C ASN A 47 3.77 -3.17 -1.61
N ILE A 48 3.38 -2.33 -0.66
CA ILE A 48 2.07 -1.64 -0.63
C ILE A 48 2.09 -0.51 -1.68
N ILE A 49 2.79 -0.72 -2.79
CA ILE A 49 2.39 -0.09 -4.02
C ILE A 49 1.01 -0.69 -4.30
N SER A 50 -0.05 0.08 -4.05
CA SER A 50 -1.42 -0.28 -4.45
C SER A 50 -1.35 -0.92 -5.84
N THR A 51 -2.06 -2.02 -6.10
CA THR A 51 -2.01 -2.71 -7.41
C THR A 51 -2.16 -1.72 -8.58
N LYS A 52 -2.89 -0.62 -8.36
CA LYS A 52 -3.01 0.52 -9.26
C LYS A 52 -1.67 1.25 -9.46
N THR A 53 -1.01 1.66 -8.39
CA THR A 53 0.32 2.30 -8.42
C THR A 53 1.40 1.35 -8.96
N LYS A 54 1.28 0.03 -8.80
CA LYS A 54 2.29 -0.94 -9.29
C LYS A 54 2.23 -1.07 -10.81
N LYS A 55 1.03 -0.99 -11.38
CA LYS A 55 0.83 -0.88 -12.83
C LYS A 55 1.42 0.41 -13.40
N ILE A 56 1.40 1.50 -12.62
CA ILE A 56 1.95 2.79 -13.03
C ILE A 56 3.49 2.80 -12.92
N ALA A 57 4.03 2.29 -11.81
CA ALA A 57 5.47 2.26 -11.55
C ALA A 57 6.27 1.50 -12.63
N GLY A 58 5.72 0.42 -13.18
CA GLY A 58 6.35 -0.32 -14.28
C GLY A 58 6.12 0.27 -15.68
N ALA A 59 5.20 1.24 -15.83
CA ALA A 59 4.93 1.91 -17.10
C ALA A 59 5.86 3.11 -17.34
N VAL A 60 6.39 3.69 -16.26
CA VAL A 60 7.36 4.79 -16.34
C VAL A 60 8.74 4.20 -16.61
N LYS A 61 9.24 4.37 -17.83
CA LYS A 61 10.60 4.00 -18.21
C LYS A 61 11.52 5.18 -17.95
N LEU A 62 12.40 5.06 -16.96
CA LEU A 62 13.45 6.03 -16.68
C LEU A 62 14.72 5.64 -17.45
N SER A 63 15.46 6.63 -17.96
CA SER A 63 16.77 6.39 -18.56
C SER A 63 17.78 5.96 -17.49
N ALA A 64 18.79 5.17 -17.86
CA ALA A 64 19.81 4.69 -16.93
C ALA A 64 20.61 5.82 -16.24
N ASN A 65 20.62 7.03 -16.82
CA ASN A 65 21.29 8.22 -16.30
C ASN A 65 20.28 9.26 -15.76
N PHE A 66 19.11 8.82 -15.29
CA PHE A 66 18.12 9.75 -14.75
C PHE A 66 18.59 10.28 -13.39
N ASP A 67 18.85 11.58 -13.32
CA ASP A 67 19.19 12.29 -12.09
C ASP A 67 17.93 12.94 -11.53
N GLU A 68 17.39 12.34 -10.46
CA GLU A 68 16.11 12.73 -9.87
C GLU A 68 16.13 14.17 -9.35
N ASP A 69 17.22 14.58 -8.69
CA ASP A 69 17.38 15.91 -8.11
C ASP A 69 17.39 17.00 -9.19
N THR A 70 18.12 16.79 -10.28
CA THR A 70 18.22 17.77 -11.38
C THR A 70 16.88 17.97 -12.08
N GLU A 71 16.17 16.88 -12.38
CA GLU A 71 14.88 16.93 -13.07
C GLU A 71 13.78 17.53 -12.18
N LEU A 72 13.78 17.22 -10.88
CA LEU A 72 12.85 17.81 -9.92
C LEU A 72 13.06 19.32 -9.81
N ARG A 73 14.32 19.76 -9.75
CA ARG A 73 14.67 21.18 -9.67
C ARG A 73 14.22 21.94 -10.92
N SER A 74 14.53 21.40 -12.11
CA SER A 74 14.10 21.97 -13.39
C SER A 74 12.57 22.04 -13.52
N TYR A 75 11.83 21.02 -13.07
CA TYR A 75 10.38 21.04 -13.07
C TYR A 75 9.81 22.12 -12.15
N LEU A 76 10.34 22.24 -10.93
CA LEU A 76 9.89 23.26 -9.96
C LEU A 76 10.18 24.68 -10.48
N GLU A 77 11.33 24.89 -11.11
CA GLU A 77 11.67 26.15 -11.75
C GLU A 77 10.70 26.48 -12.89
N HIS A 78 10.40 25.54 -13.79
CA HIS A 78 9.43 25.74 -14.88
C HIS A 78 7.97 25.88 -14.43
N LYS A 79 7.59 25.29 -13.29
CA LYS A 79 6.22 25.35 -12.78
C LYS A 79 5.90 26.69 -12.13
N HIS A 80 6.92 27.34 -11.57
CA HIS A 80 6.79 28.59 -10.82
C HIS A 80 7.23 29.84 -11.62
N LEU A 81 7.55 29.66 -12.90
CA LEU A 81 7.83 30.71 -13.88
C LEU A 81 6.70 30.80 -14.91
#